data_AF-A0A2W5K8W1-F1
#
_entry.id   AF-A0A2W5K8W1-F1
#
_cell.length_a   1.000
_cell.length_b   1.000
_cell.length_c   1.000
_cell.angle_alpha   90.00
_cell.angle_beta   90.00
_cell.angle_gamma   90.00
#
_symmetry.space_group_name_H-M   'P 1'
#
loop_
_entity.id
_entity.type
_entity.pdbx_description
1 polymer ?
#
loop_
_entity_poly.entity_id
_entity_poly.type
_entity_poly.pdbx_seq_one_letter_code
_entity_poly.pdbx_strand_id
1 'polypeptide(L)'
;MSRSPRELYVAALDALLRGNTASVAQSRDWELLREISRLATSDAPVELAATDPALFQSWRSAVTRFHLAGWSAMTPDRVDQVVRRVHEKQHAPAL
;
A
#
# COMPACT_ATOMS: atom_id res chain seq x y z
N MET A 1 -3.97 -12.32 -13.95
CA MET A 1 -5.35 -11.84 -13.77
C MET A 1 -5.28 -10.65 -12.83
N SER A 2 -5.69 -9.46 -13.27
CA SER A 2 -5.74 -8.28 -12.39
C SER A 2 -6.83 -8.48 -11.35
N ARG A 3 -6.57 -8.13 -10.09
CA ARG A 3 -7.58 -8.23 -9.02
C ARG A 3 -8.75 -7.30 -9.32
N SER A 4 -9.96 -7.66 -8.90
CA SER A 4 -11.04 -6.67 -8.90
C SER A 4 -10.72 -5.53 -7.92
N PRO A 5 -11.28 -4.32 -8.11
CA PRO A 5 -11.03 -3.20 -7.20
C PRO A 5 -11.35 -3.52 -5.74
N ARG A 6 -12.41 -4.31 -5.49
CA ARG A 6 -12.79 -4.74 -4.14
C ARG A 6 -11.77 -5.70 -3.53
N GLU A 7 -11.32 -6.69 -4.29
CA GLU A 7 -10.32 -7.65 -3.81
C GLU A 7 -9.00 -6.94 -3.50
N LEU A 8 -8.59 -6.00 -4.35
CA LEU A 8 -7.38 -5.22 -4.15
C LEU A 8 -7.48 -4.35 -2.88
N TYR A 9 -8.61 -3.67 -2.68
CA TYR A 9 -8.87 -2.87 -1.49
C TYR A 9 -8.79 -3.72 -0.21
N VAL A 10 -9.48 -4.87 -0.18
CA VAL A 10 -9.50 -5.77 0.99
C VAL A 10 -8.11 -6.32 1.28
N ALA A 11 -7.39 -6.76 0.24
CA ALA A 11 -6.03 -7.27 0.39
C ALA A 11 -5.06 -6.19 0.89
N ALA A 12 -5.18 -4.95 0.39
CA ALA A 12 -4.35 -3.84 0.82
C ALA A 12 -4.63 -3.44 2.27
N LEU A 13 -5.91 -3.40 2.68
CA LEU A 13 -6.28 -3.09 4.05
C LEU A 13 -5.78 -4.17 5.01
N ASP A 14 -5.97 -5.46 4.70
CA ASP A 14 -5.45 -6.57 5.52
C ASP A 14 -3.92 -6.51 5.63
N ALA A 15 -3.22 -6.28 4.52
CA ALA A 15 -1.76 -6.15 4.50
C ALA A 15 -1.27 -4.96 5.34
N LEU A 16 -1.95 -3.81 5.26
CA LEU A 16 -1.64 -2.63 6.07
C LEU A 16 -1.84 -2.92 7.55
N LEU A 17 -2.99 -3.48 7.93
CA LEU A 17 -3.32 -3.81 9.32
C LEU A 17 -2.32 -4.79 9.95
N ARG A 18 -1.88 -5.79 9.17
CA ARG A 18 -0.87 -6.78 9.59
C ARG A 18 0.57 -6.24 9.59
N GLY A 19 0.84 -5.11 8.94
CA GLY A 19 2.19 -4.56 8.81
C GLY A 19 3.04 -5.28 7.75
N ASN A 20 2.41 -5.87 6.72
CA ASN A 20 3.07 -6.70 5.72
C ASN A 20 3.64 -5.90 4.52
N THR A 21 3.66 -4.57 4.57
CA THR A 21 4.13 -3.69 3.48
C THR A 21 5.51 -4.08 2.94
N ALA A 22 6.46 -4.39 3.84
CA ALA A 22 7.81 -4.80 3.46
C ALA A 22 7.83 -6.10 2.64
N SER A 23 6.97 -7.06 2.99
CA SER A 23 6.87 -8.34 2.28
C SER A 23 6.25 -8.14 0.88
N VAL A 24 5.21 -7.31 0.78
CA VAL A 24 4.59 -6.93 -0.50
C VAL A 24 5.58 -6.22 -1.43
N ALA A 25 6.40 -5.30 -0.88
CA ALA A 25 7.45 -4.64 -1.66
C ALA A 25 8.52 -5.62 -2.15
N GLN A 26 8.92 -6.60 -1.31
CA GLN A 26 9.90 -7.62 -1.67
C GLN A 26 9.38 -8.59 -2.75
N SER A 27 8.09 -8.94 -2.71
CA SER A 27 7.46 -9.78 -3.74
C SER A 27 7.19 -9.03 -5.06
N ARG A 28 7.46 -7.71 -5.09
CA ARG A 28 7.26 -6.84 -6.25
C ARG A 28 5.80 -6.80 -6.71
N ASP A 29 4.87 -7.00 -5.79
CA ASP A 29 3.44 -6.84 -6.05
C ASP A 29 3.08 -5.35 -6.04
N TRP A 30 3.41 -4.69 -7.14
CA TRP A 30 3.31 -3.24 -7.27
C TRP A 30 1.88 -2.73 -7.22
N GLU A 31 0.92 -3.51 -7.73
CA GLU A 31 -0.51 -3.20 -7.67
C GLU A 31 -0.98 -3.12 -6.21
N LEU A 32 -0.61 -4.12 -5.40
CA LEU A 32 -0.94 -4.15 -3.98
C LEU A 32 -0.19 -3.09 -3.18
N LEU A 33 1.10 -2.88 -3.46
CA LEU A 33 1.90 -1.86 -2.78
C LEU A 33 1.35 -0.46 -3.02
N ARG A 34 0.91 -0.17 -4.25
CA ARG A 34 0.28 1.09 -4.62
C ARG A 34 -1.00 1.33 -3.82
N GLU A 35 -1.85 0.31 -3.69
CA GLU A 35 -3.10 0.42 -2.95
C GLU A 35 -2.87 0.56 -1.43
N ILE A 36 -1.90 -0.17 -0.85
CA ILE A 36 -1.48 0.02 0.56
C ILE A 36 -1.05 1.46 0.79
N SER A 37 -0.24 2.01 -0.12
CA SER A 37 0.26 3.38 -0.04
C SER A 37 -0.88 4.41 -0.12
N ARG A 38 -1.89 4.14 -0.96
CA ARG A 38 -3.11 4.96 -1.06
C ARG A 38 -3.88 4.95 0.26
N LEU A 39 -4.15 3.78 0.83
CA LEU A 39 -4.85 3.64 2.11
C LEU A 39 -4.10 4.26 3.27
N ALA A 40 -2.77 4.14 3.29
CA ALA A 40 -1.94 4.76 4.30
C ALA A 40 -1.98 6.30 4.21
N THR A 41 -1.97 6.84 2.99
CA THR A 41 -2.02 8.30 2.76
C THR A 41 -3.40 8.89 3.04
N SER A 42 -4.48 8.18 2.70
CA SER A 42 -5.86 8.63 2.94
C SER A 42 -6.30 8.48 4.40
N ASP A 43 -5.60 7.65 5.17
CA ASP A 43 -5.94 7.31 6.55
C ASP A 43 -7.32 6.62 6.71
N ALA A 44 -7.65 6.22 7.93
CA ALA A 44 -8.92 5.58 8.28
C ALA A 44 -10.10 6.56 8.10
N PRO A 45 -11.19 6.17 7.40
CA PRO A 45 -12.41 6.98 7.28
C PRO A 45 -12.98 7.34 8.65
N VAL A 46 -13.33 8.62 8.84
CA VAL A 46 -13.81 9.14 10.13
C VAL A 46 -15.15 8.52 10.54
N GLU A 47 -15.97 8.11 9.57
CA GLU A 47 -17.26 7.46 9.79
C GLU A 47 -17.12 6.11 10.52
N LEU A 48 -15.95 5.47 10.41
CA LEU A 48 -15.65 4.26 11.16
C LEU A 48 -15.54 4.53 12.66
N ALA A 49 -15.16 5.74 13.08
CA ALA A 49 -15.10 6.06 14.51
C ALA A 49 -16.45 5.91 15.22
N ALA A 50 -17.56 6.02 14.47
CA ALA A 50 -18.91 5.82 14.98
C ALA A 50 -19.48 4.42 14.68
N THR A 51 -19.19 3.86 13.49
CA THR A 51 -19.81 2.59 13.03
C THR A 51 -18.99 1.34 13.40
N ASP A 52 -17.67 1.45 13.43
CA ASP A 52 -16.74 0.39 13.86
C ASP A 52 -15.48 1.01 14.49
N PRO A 53 -15.56 1.41 15.77
CA PRO A 53 -14.45 2.08 16.45
C PRO A 53 -13.19 1.22 16.56
N ALA A 54 -13.35 -0.11 16.60
CA ALA A 54 -12.23 -1.04 16.70
C ALA A 54 -11.42 -1.08 15.40
N LEU A 55 -12.10 -1.12 14.25
CA LEU A 55 -11.44 -1.03 12.95
C LEU A 55 -10.79 0.33 12.76
N PHE A 56 -11.47 1.43 13.14
CA PHE A 56 -10.91 2.77 13.05
C PHE A 56 -9.57 2.90 13.81
N GLN A 57 -9.55 2.47 15.09
CA GLN A 57 -8.34 2.51 15.91
C GLN A 57 -7.22 1.62 15.36
N SER A 58 -7.57 0.42 14.89
CA SER A 58 -6.61 -0.54 14.33
C SER A 58 -5.97 0.01 13.05
N TRP A 59 -6.76 0.62 12.17
CA TRP A 59 -6.28 1.23 10.95
C TRP A 59 -5.39 2.44 11.25
N ARG A 60 -5.82 3.38 12.10
CA ARG A 60 -5.00 4.52 12.54
C ARG A 60 -3.65 4.09 13.12
N SER A 61 -3.66 3.02 13.91
CA SER A 61 -2.44 2.43 14.49
C SER A 61 -1.56 1.80 13.40
N ALA A 62 -2.15 1.16 12.39
CA ALA A 62 -1.42 0.62 11.24
C ALA A 62 -0.79 1.71 10.37
N VAL A 63 -1.50 2.79 10.08
CA VAL A 63 -0.98 3.98 9.38
C VAL A 63 0.20 4.58 10.13
N THR A 64 0.06 4.73 11.45
CA THR A 64 1.16 5.22 12.30
C THR A 64 2.39 4.30 12.19
N ARG A 65 2.21 2.98 12.30
CA ARG A 65 3.31 2.00 12.14
C ARG A 65 3.94 2.06 10.74
N PHE A 66 3.14 2.22 9.70
CA PHE A 66 3.60 2.38 8.32
C PHE A 66 4.55 3.58 8.20
N HIS A 67 4.17 4.73 8.74
CA HIS A 67 5.01 5.93 8.73
C HIS A 67 6.27 5.78 9.58
N LEU A 68 6.15 5.22 10.79
CA LEU A 68 7.29 4.99 11.67
C LEU A 68 8.31 4.00 11.08
N ALA A 69 7.85 3.05 10.27
CA ALA A 69 8.72 2.12 9.54
C ALA A 69 9.38 2.73 8.29
N GLY A 70 9.24 4.04 8.06
CA GLY A 70 9.91 4.77 6.98
C GLY A 70 9.17 4.75 5.64
N TRP A 71 7.95 4.22 5.60
CA TRP A 71 7.17 4.14 4.35
C TRP A 71 6.48 5.46 3.96
N SER A 72 6.67 6.54 4.72
CA SER A 72 6.05 7.85 4.43
C SER A 72 6.35 8.38 3.02
N ALA A 73 7.52 8.07 2.45
CA ALA A 73 7.87 8.45 1.09
C ALA A 73 7.29 7.51 0.01
N MET A 74 6.72 6.38 0.42
CA MET A 74 6.06 5.42 -0.47
C MET A 74 4.61 5.85 -0.70
N THR A 75 4.42 6.76 -1.65
CA THR A 75 3.10 7.18 -2.14
C THR A 75 2.70 6.38 -3.39
N PRO A 76 1.43 6.37 -3.81
CA PRO A 76 1.01 5.75 -5.06
C PRO A 76 1.84 6.22 -6.26
N ASP A 77 2.07 7.53 -6.39
CA ASP A 77 2.89 8.11 -7.45
C ASP A 77 4.34 7.62 -7.40
N ARG A 78 4.87 7.41 -6.20
CA ARG A 78 6.22 6.87 -6.03
C ARG A 78 6.30 5.42 -6.48
N VAL A 79 5.29 4.61 -6.19
CA VAL A 79 5.19 3.23 -6.69
C VAL A 79 5.14 3.23 -8.22
N ASP A 80 4.30 4.08 -8.81
CA ASP A 80 4.17 4.20 -10.27
C ASP A 80 5.51 4.59 -10.94
N GLN A 81 6.29 5.50 -10.32
CA GLN A 81 7.65 5.84 -10.76
C GLN A 81 8.62 4.64 -10.68
N VAL A 82 8.55 3.85 -9.61
CA VAL A 82 9.40 2.67 -9.43
C VAL A 82 9.08 1.62 -10.51
N VAL A 83 7.79 1.35 -10.75
CA VAL A 83 7.34 0.43 -11.80
C VAL A 83 7.87 0.86 -13.16
N ARG A 84 7.73 2.15 -13.50
CA ARG A 84 8.24 2.70 -14.76
C ARG A 84 9.74 2.47 -14.93
N ARG A 85 10.53 2.81 -13.91
CA ARG A 85 12.00 2.62 -13.91
C ARG A 85 12.40 1.14 -14.03
N VAL A 86 11.63 0.25 -13.41
CA VAL A 86 11.85 -1.20 -13.50
C VAL A 86 11.64 -1.68 -14.93
N HIS A 87 10.55 -1.24 -15.58
CA HIS A 87 10.27 -1.59 -16.97
C HIS A 87 11.33 -1.03 -17.93
N GLU A 88 11.74 0.24 -17.75
CA GLU A 88 12.80 0.87 -18.54
C GLU A 88 14.12 0.09 -18.46
N LYS A 89 14.52 -0.36 -17.26
CA LYS A 89 15.73 -1.18 -17.07
C LYS A 89 15.66 -2.55 -17.72
N GLN A 90 14.48 -3.16 -17.77
CA GLN A 90 14.29 -4.48 -18.39
C GLN A 90 14.34 -4.43 -19.92
N HIS A 91 14.04 -3.27 -20.52
CA HIS A 91 14.05 -3.06 -21.97
C HIS A 91 15.29 -2.32 -22.49
N ALA A 92 16.25 -1.99 -21.62
CA ALA A 92 17.53 -1.46 -22.05
C ALA A 92 18.33 -2.56 -22.77
N PRO A 93 18.78 -2.35 -24.03
CA PRO A 93 19.62 -3.33 -24.71
C PRO A 93 20.92 -3.51 -23.94
N ALA A 94 21.35 -4.75 -23.77
CA ALA A 94 22.68 -5.05 -23.25
C ALA A 94 23.72 -4.46 -24.22
N LEU A 95 24.48 -3.47 -23.75
CA LEU A 95 25.66 -2.94 -24.43
C LEU A 95 26.81 -3.94 -24.36
#